data_AF-A0A538JSX0-F1
#
_entry.id   AF-A0A538JSX0-F1
#
_cell.length_a   1.000
_cell.length_b   1.000
_cell.length_c   1.000
_cell.angle_alpha   90.00
_cell.angle_beta   90.00
_cell.angle_gamma   90.00
#
_symmetry.space_group_name_H-M   'P 1'
#
loop_
_entity.id
_entity.type
_entity.pdbx_description
1 polymer ?
#
loop_
_entity_poly.entity_id
_entity_poly.type
_entity_poly.pdbx_seq_one_letter_code
_entity_poly.pdbx_strand_id
1 'polypeptide(L)'
;MDALATGLALLPMTIVTAAMALSAGRLVPRFGEWSVVAAGLTSGAVGATLVALNGSHAHLALLLLCTVPIGVTAHAMPAMTGLAMASGPRLRQGLSAGVFNASRQAGGALGVAVLGTLLTSGPGASVSLRRPFLLTAGAYGLAVALATLPSHERTT
;
A
#
# COMPACT_ATOMS: atom_id res chain seq x y z
N MET A 1 5.88 -8.97 -27.58
CA MET A 1 5.20 -7.70 -27.27
C MET A 1 6.15 -6.58 -27.63
N ASP A 2 5.72 -5.76 -28.56
CA ASP A 2 6.40 -4.59 -29.10
C ASP A 2 6.18 -3.38 -28.17
N ALA A 3 7.07 -2.39 -28.22
CA ALA A 3 7.16 -1.32 -27.20
C ALA A 3 5.84 -0.57 -26.98
N LEU A 4 5.06 -0.36 -28.04
CA LEU A 4 3.75 0.29 -27.97
C LEU A 4 2.72 -0.54 -27.21
N ALA A 5 2.67 -1.86 -27.45
CA ALA A 5 1.75 -2.75 -26.74
C ALA A 5 2.08 -2.82 -25.25
N THR A 6 3.37 -2.83 -24.90
CA THR A 6 3.82 -2.75 -23.50
C THR A 6 3.42 -1.41 -22.87
N GLY A 7 3.61 -0.28 -23.57
CA GLY A 7 3.19 1.04 -23.09
C GLY A 7 1.68 1.14 -22.84
N LEU A 8 0.86 0.60 -23.75
CA LEU A 8 -0.60 0.57 -23.60
C LEU A 8 -1.04 -0.35 -22.44
N ALA A 9 -0.34 -1.46 -22.19
CA ALA A 9 -0.63 -2.34 -21.06
C ALA A 9 -0.33 -1.67 -19.69
N LEU A 10 0.65 -0.77 -19.63
CA LEU A 10 1.02 -0.02 -18.43
C LEU A 10 0.19 1.25 -18.21
N LEU A 11 -0.50 1.73 -19.25
CA LEU A 11 -1.25 2.97 -19.24
C LEU A 11 -2.34 3.00 -18.14
N PRO A 12 -3.19 1.96 -17.95
CA PRO A 12 -4.24 1.99 -16.93
C PRO A 12 -3.67 2.11 -15.52
N MET A 13 -2.58 1.40 -15.23
CA MET A 13 -1.90 1.47 -13.94
C MET A 13 -1.34 2.88 -13.69
N THR A 14 -0.76 3.49 -14.71
CA THR A 14 -0.26 4.87 -14.65
C THR A 14 -1.38 5.87 -14.39
N ILE A 15 -2.52 5.74 -15.07
CA ILE A 15 -3.69 6.60 -14.89
C ILE A 15 -4.20 6.53 -13.44
N VAL A 16 -4.36 5.32 -12.91
CA VAL A 16 -4.81 5.12 -11.51
C VAL A 16 -3.80 5.76 -10.55
N THR A 17 -2.51 5.51 -10.74
CA THR A 17 -1.45 6.07 -9.88
C THR A 17 -1.46 7.60 -9.92
N ALA A 18 -1.63 8.20 -11.10
CA ALA A 18 -1.72 9.65 -11.27
C ALA A 18 -2.97 10.22 -10.58
N ALA A 19 -4.14 9.57 -10.73
CA ALA A 19 -5.36 9.98 -10.05
C ALA A 19 -5.22 9.94 -8.51
N MET A 20 -4.54 8.91 -7.98
CA MET A 20 -4.24 8.79 -6.55
C MET A 20 -3.27 9.86 -6.06
N ALA A 21 -2.25 10.20 -6.85
CA ALA A 21 -1.33 11.30 -6.54
C ALA A 21 -2.02 12.67 -6.50
N LEU A 22 -2.88 12.96 -7.50
CA LEU A 22 -3.61 14.22 -7.59
C LEU A 22 -4.64 14.38 -6.46
N SER A 23 -5.34 13.31 -6.11
CA SER A 23 -6.29 13.31 -5.00
C SER A 23 -5.61 13.52 -3.65
N ALA A 24 -4.43 12.93 -3.42
CA ALA A 24 -3.65 13.19 -2.22
C ALA A 24 -3.27 14.67 -2.09
N GLY A 25 -2.91 15.34 -3.19
CA GLY A 25 -2.64 16.79 -3.21
C GLY A 25 -3.83 17.67 -2.76
N ARG A 26 -5.06 17.15 -2.83
CA ARG A 26 -6.26 17.83 -2.30
C ARG A 26 -6.62 17.41 -0.88
N LEU A 27 -6.38 16.16 -0.52
CA LEU A 27 -6.73 15.60 0.79
C LEU A 27 -5.74 16.04 1.87
N VAL A 28 -4.45 16.08 1.56
CA VAL A 28 -3.39 16.42 2.52
C VAL A 28 -3.55 17.83 3.10
N PRO A 29 -3.78 18.90 2.31
CA PRO A 29 -4.00 20.24 2.86
C PRO A 29 -5.26 20.35 3.73
N ARG A 30 -6.25 19.50 3.49
CA ARG A 30 -7.55 19.55 4.21
C ARG A 30 -7.55 18.75 5.51
N PHE A 31 -6.87 17.60 5.55
CA PHE A 31 -6.94 16.66 6.66
C PHE A 31 -5.60 16.43 7.38
N GLY A 32 -4.50 16.92 6.81
CA GLY A 32 -3.14 16.69 7.29
C GLY A 32 -2.54 15.37 6.76
N GLU A 33 -1.22 15.35 6.62
CA GLU A 33 -0.45 14.22 6.05
C GLU A 33 -0.70 12.91 6.82
N TRP A 34 -0.54 12.94 8.15
CA TRP A 34 -0.67 11.76 9.00
C TRP A 34 -2.10 11.19 9.03
N SER A 35 -3.13 12.04 8.96
CA SER A 35 -4.52 11.60 8.89
C SER A 35 -4.81 10.86 7.58
N VAL A 36 -4.29 11.38 6.44
CA VAL A 36 -4.43 10.73 5.13
C VAL A 36 -3.69 9.40 5.08
N VAL A 37 -2.49 9.34 5.67
CA VAL A 37 -1.72 8.09 5.80
C VAL A 37 -2.48 7.07 6.65
N ALA A 38 -2.95 7.45 7.85
CA ALA A 38 -3.70 6.56 8.72
C ALA A 38 -5.00 6.07 8.08
N ALA A 39 -5.74 6.93 7.38
CA ALA A 39 -6.96 6.56 6.66
C ALA A 39 -6.69 5.54 5.53
N GLY A 40 -5.62 5.75 4.74
CA GLY A 40 -5.25 4.79 3.69
C GLY A 40 -4.77 3.46 4.26
N LEU A 41 -3.95 3.46 5.32
CA LEU A 41 -3.46 2.22 5.93
C LEU A 41 -4.61 1.44 6.61
N THR A 42 -5.52 2.12 7.28
CA THR A 42 -6.72 1.49 7.89
C THR A 42 -7.63 0.90 6.82
N SER A 43 -7.85 1.58 5.69
CA SER A 43 -8.64 1.01 4.58
C SER A 43 -8.00 -0.27 4.03
N GLY A 44 -6.67 -0.32 3.99
CA GLY A 44 -5.91 -1.53 3.62
C GLY A 44 -6.08 -2.68 4.59
N ALA A 45 -5.99 -2.40 5.89
CA ALA A 45 -6.23 -3.40 6.93
C ALA A 45 -7.65 -3.99 6.80
N VAL A 46 -8.65 -3.13 6.59
CA VAL A 46 -10.05 -3.55 6.40
C VAL A 46 -10.19 -4.40 5.14
N GLY A 47 -9.70 -3.94 3.99
CA GLY A 47 -9.80 -4.67 2.73
C GLY A 47 -9.10 -6.03 2.79
N ALA A 48 -7.90 -6.08 3.37
CA ALA A 48 -7.17 -7.34 3.56
C ALA A 48 -7.92 -8.29 4.50
N THR A 49 -8.51 -7.79 5.58
CA THR A 49 -9.35 -8.60 6.48
C THR A 49 -10.57 -9.17 5.77
N LEU A 50 -11.26 -8.35 4.96
CA LEU A 50 -12.43 -8.79 4.20
C LEU A 50 -12.07 -9.91 3.21
N VAL A 51 -10.95 -9.78 2.50
CA VAL A 51 -10.47 -10.86 1.60
C VAL A 51 -10.08 -12.10 2.39
N ALA A 52 -9.41 -11.95 3.54
CA ALA A 52 -9.04 -13.09 4.38
C ALA A 52 -10.24 -13.88 4.91
N LEU A 53 -11.35 -13.21 5.21
CA LEU A 53 -12.57 -13.82 5.75
C LEU A 53 -13.42 -14.48 4.66
N ASN A 54 -13.45 -13.90 3.45
CA ASN A 54 -14.40 -14.30 2.41
C ASN A 54 -13.75 -15.09 1.26
N GLY A 55 -12.42 -15.01 1.10
CA GLY A 55 -11.79 -15.34 -0.18
C GLY A 55 -11.83 -16.82 -0.62
N SER A 56 -12.07 -17.76 0.29
CA SER A 56 -12.17 -19.18 -0.07
C SER A 56 -13.56 -19.63 -0.52
N HIS A 57 -14.61 -18.86 -0.23
CA HIS A 57 -16.01 -19.26 -0.49
C HIS A 57 -16.82 -18.20 -1.23
N ALA A 58 -16.27 -17.00 -1.44
CA ALA A 58 -16.96 -15.89 -2.05
C ALA A 58 -17.02 -15.98 -3.57
N HIS A 59 -18.17 -15.59 -4.13
CA HIS A 59 -18.31 -15.33 -5.56
C HIS A 59 -17.34 -14.21 -6.00
N LEU A 60 -16.85 -14.27 -7.25
CA LEU A 60 -15.88 -13.32 -7.81
C LEU A 60 -16.28 -11.85 -7.58
N ALA A 61 -17.57 -11.52 -7.73
CA ALA A 61 -18.08 -10.17 -7.49
C ALA A 61 -17.89 -9.67 -6.05
N LEU A 62 -18.10 -10.53 -5.05
CA LEU A 62 -17.89 -10.19 -3.64
C LEU A 62 -16.39 -10.03 -3.36
N LEU A 63 -15.55 -10.89 -3.93
CA LEU A 63 -14.10 -10.76 -3.85
C LEU A 63 -13.61 -9.42 -4.42
N LEU A 64 -14.09 -9.02 -5.61
CA LEU A 64 -13.77 -7.73 -6.22
C LEU A 64 -14.23 -6.56 -5.35
N LEU A 65 -15.40 -6.67 -4.71
CA LEU A 65 -15.85 -5.63 -3.78
C LEU A 65 -14.94 -5.53 -2.55
N CYS A 66 -14.46 -6.66 -2.02
CA CYS A 66 -13.52 -6.69 -0.89
C CYS A 66 -12.15 -6.08 -1.22
N THR A 67 -11.76 -5.97 -2.49
CA THR A 67 -10.49 -5.32 -2.88
C THR A 67 -10.61 -3.80 -3.05
N VAL A 68 -11.82 -3.24 -3.15
CA VAL A 68 -12.03 -1.79 -3.27
C VAL A 68 -11.36 -1.01 -2.12
N PRO A 69 -11.50 -1.38 -0.83
CA PRO A 69 -10.82 -0.70 0.27
C PRO A 69 -9.28 -0.80 0.21
N ILE A 70 -8.76 -1.89 -0.40
CA ILE A 70 -7.33 -2.03 -0.65
C ILE A 70 -6.88 -0.98 -1.68
N GLY A 71 -7.68 -0.71 -2.72
CA GLY A 71 -7.40 0.35 -3.69
C GLY A 71 -7.28 1.75 -3.05
N VAL A 72 -8.10 2.03 -2.04
CA VAL A 72 -8.08 3.31 -1.30
C VAL A 72 -6.76 3.52 -0.54
N THR A 73 -6.01 2.46 -0.22
CA THR A 73 -4.67 2.59 0.39
C THR A 73 -3.69 3.41 -0.45
N ALA A 74 -3.93 3.49 -1.77
CA ALA A 74 -3.05 4.18 -2.69
C ALA A 74 -2.90 5.68 -2.37
N HIS A 75 -3.85 6.30 -1.67
CA HIS A 75 -3.74 7.69 -1.20
C HIS A 75 -2.66 7.88 -0.11
N ALA A 76 -2.31 6.84 0.64
CA ALA A 76 -1.26 6.93 1.65
C ALA A 76 0.13 7.12 1.03
N MET A 77 0.37 6.56 -0.16
CA MET A 77 1.69 6.57 -0.80
C MET A 77 2.21 7.98 -1.14
N PRO A 78 1.44 8.86 -1.81
CA PRO A 78 1.87 10.23 -2.05
C PRO A 78 2.14 11.01 -0.77
N ALA A 79 1.29 10.85 0.26
CA ALA A 79 1.47 11.51 1.55
C ALA A 79 2.74 11.04 2.27
N MET A 80 3.00 9.73 2.31
CA MET A 80 4.25 9.17 2.85
C MET A 80 5.47 9.61 2.07
N THR A 81 5.37 9.73 0.75
CA THR A 81 6.46 10.21 -0.11
C THR A 81 6.79 11.67 0.22
N GLY A 82 5.77 12.52 0.41
CA GLY A 82 5.96 13.90 0.84
C GLY A 82 6.69 14.01 2.18
N LEU A 83 6.23 13.26 3.19
CA LEU A 83 6.86 13.16 4.51
C LEU A 83 8.32 12.69 4.42
N ALA A 84 8.59 11.64 3.65
CA ALA A 84 9.94 11.10 3.48
C ALA A 84 10.89 12.13 2.83
N MET A 85 10.41 12.87 1.83
CA MET A 85 11.20 13.90 1.15
C MET A 85 11.41 15.16 2.00
N ALA A 86 10.51 15.44 2.95
CA ALA A 86 10.61 16.58 3.86
C ALA A 86 11.50 16.33 5.09
N SER A 87 11.92 15.08 5.34
CA SER A 87 12.62 14.65 6.56
C SER A 87 14.07 15.14 6.74
N GLY A 88 14.59 16.04 5.89
CA GLY A 88 15.96 16.52 6.00
C GLY A 88 16.28 17.77 5.17
N PRO A 89 17.52 18.31 5.31
CA PRO A 89 17.95 19.50 4.58
C PRO A 89 17.80 19.33 3.07
N ARG A 90 17.41 20.40 2.35
CA ARG A 90 17.17 20.36 0.88
C ARG A 90 18.34 19.76 0.08
N LEU A 91 19.58 19.97 0.55
CA LEU A 91 20.80 19.43 -0.07
C LEU A 91 20.88 17.89 -0.05
N ARG A 92 20.10 17.21 0.81
CA ARG A 92 20.07 15.75 0.97
C ARG A 92 18.81 15.09 0.39
N GLN A 93 18.00 15.82 -0.37
CA GLN A 93 16.77 15.26 -0.97
C GLN A 93 17.04 14.01 -1.83
N GLY A 94 18.16 13.97 -2.56
CA GLY A 94 18.56 12.79 -3.32
C GLY A 94 18.83 11.56 -2.44
N LEU A 95 19.40 11.76 -1.24
CA LEU A 95 19.63 10.69 -0.27
C LEU A 95 18.29 10.20 0.31
N SER A 96 17.40 11.11 0.71
CA SER A 96 16.06 10.75 1.20
C SER A 96 15.26 9.96 0.16
N ALA A 97 15.28 10.40 -1.10
CA ALA A 97 14.64 9.69 -2.22
C ALA A 97 15.27 8.31 -2.46
N GLY A 98 16.61 8.22 -2.38
CA GLY A 98 17.34 6.98 -2.54
C GLY A 98 16.98 5.96 -1.46
N VAL A 99 17.02 6.37 -0.19
CA VAL A 99 16.63 5.53 0.96
C VAL A 99 15.16 5.10 0.86
N PHE A 100 14.26 6.03 0.51
CA PHE A 100 12.84 5.71 0.33
C PHE A 100 12.61 4.67 -0.77
N ASN A 101 13.23 4.84 -1.94
CA ASN A 101 13.09 3.89 -3.04
C ASN A 101 13.77 2.55 -2.76
N ALA A 102 14.93 2.54 -2.09
CA ALA A 102 15.57 1.30 -1.64
C ALA A 102 14.67 0.53 -0.66
N SER A 103 14.06 1.24 0.29
CA SER A 103 13.12 0.67 1.27
C SER A 103 11.89 0.08 0.58
N ARG A 104 11.32 0.79 -0.41
CA ARG A 104 10.20 0.29 -1.22
C ARG A 104 10.55 -0.97 -2.01
N GLN A 105 11.72 -1.00 -2.65
CA GLN A 105 12.16 -2.17 -3.43
C GLN A 105 12.42 -3.37 -2.54
N ALA A 106 13.11 -3.18 -1.41
CA ALA A 106 13.32 -4.23 -0.42
C ALA A 106 12.00 -4.77 0.13
N GLY A 107 11.08 -3.88 0.54
CA GLY A 107 9.75 -4.26 1.00
C GLY A 107 8.92 -4.98 -0.06
N GLY A 108 8.99 -4.54 -1.33
CA GLY A 108 8.32 -5.20 -2.46
C GLY A 108 8.85 -6.61 -2.69
N ALA A 109 10.17 -6.80 -2.71
CA ALA A 109 10.79 -8.12 -2.88
C ALA A 109 10.43 -9.07 -1.73
N LEU A 110 10.53 -8.60 -0.49
CA LEU A 110 10.15 -9.36 0.71
C LEU A 110 8.66 -9.72 0.70
N GLY A 111 7.80 -8.77 0.36
CA GLY A 111 6.36 -8.99 0.24
C GLY A 111 6.04 -10.07 -0.79
N VAL A 112 6.58 -9.97 -2.00
CA VAL A 112 6.38 -10.98 -3.07
C VAL A 112 6.85 -12.37 -2.61
N ALA A 113 8.02 -12.46 -1.98
CA ALA A 113 8.54 -13.72 -1.48
C ALA A 113 7.62 -14.35 -0.42
N VAL A 114 7.30 -13.59 0.64
CA VAL A 114 6.50 -14.09 1.77
C VAL A 114 5.06 -14.41 1.35
N LEU A 115 4.38 -13.49 0.66
CA LEU A 115 3.00 -13.74 0.22
C LEU A 115 2.94 -14.86 -0.80
N GLY A 116 3.90 -14.92 -1.74
CA GLY A 116 3.99 -15.99 -2.74
C GLY A 116 4.14 -17.37 -2.09
N THR A 117 5.00 -17.51 -1.10
CA THR A 117 5.14 -18.75 -0.33
C THR A 117 3.86 -19.09 0.44
N LEU A 118 3.20 -18.10 1.07
CA LEU A 118 1.99 -18.34 1.84
C LEU A 118 0.81 -18.76 0.95
N LEU A 119 0.70 -18.19 -0.26
CA LEU A 119 -0.32 -18.55 -1.25
C LEU A 119 -0.25 -20.03 -1.64
N THR A 120 0.95 -20.61 -1.73
CA THR A 120 1.20 -21.99 -2.20
C THR A 120 1.47 -23.01 -1.09
N SER A 121 1.47 -22.58 0.18
CA SER A 121 1.75 -23.43 1.36
C SER A 121 0.61 -24.39 1.79
N GLY A 122 -0.46 -24.52 0.99
CA GLY A 122 -1.64 -25.34 1.31
C GLY A 122 -1.47 -26.82 0.97
N PRO A 123 -2.12 -27.75 1.71
CA PRO A 123 -2.19 -29.16 1.32
C PRO A 123 -2.76 -29.31 -0.10
N GLY A 124 -2.11 -30.11 -0.94
CA GLY A 124 -2.58 -30.41 -2.29
C GLY A 124 -2.46 -29.28 -3.32
N ALA A 125 -1.53 -28.32 -3.14
CA ALA A 125 -1.31 -27.17 -4.04
C ALA A 125 -2.52 -26.24 -4.20
N SER A 126 -3.44 -26.24 -3.23
CA SER A 126 -4.56 -25.30 -3.21
C SER A 126 -4.11 -23.88 -2.86
N VAL A 127 -4.50 -22.91 -3.66
CA VAL A 127 -4.22 -21.49 -3.40
C VAL A 127 -5.07 -21.02 -2.22
N SER A 128 -4.42 -20.64 -1.12
CA SER A 128 -5.10 -20.13 0.08
C SER A 128 -4.95 -18.62 0.19
N LEU A 129 -6.06 -17.88 0.06
CA LEU A 129 -6.09 -16.43 0.26
C LEU A 129 -6.07 -16.02 1.74
N ARG A 130 -6.53 -16.87 2.65
CA ARG A 130 -6.71 -16.48 4.06
C ARG A 130 -5.41 -16.08 4.75
N ARG A 131 -4.40 -16.95 4.73
CA ARG A 131 -3.10 -16.72 5.39
C ARG A 131 -2.35 -15.47 4.89
N PRO A 132 -2.12 -15.28 3.58
CA PRO A 132 -1.40 -14.09 3.09
C PRO A 132 -2.16 -12.80 3.42
N PHE A 133 -3.49 -12.78 3.29
CA PHE A 133 -4.25 -11.56 3.58
C PHE A 133 -4.39 -11.26 5.07
N LEU A 134 -4.35 -12.26 5.97
CA LEU A 134 -4.21 -12.01 7.42
C LEU A 134 -2.86 -11.36 7.76
N LEU A 135 -1.77 -11.83 7.16
CA LEU A 135 -0.46 -11.22 7.33
C LEU A 135 -0.48 -9.75 6.85
N THR A 136 -1.06 -9.50 5.67
CA THR A 136 -1.20 -8.15 5.11
C THR A 136 -2.04 -7.24 6.02
N ALA A 137 -3.17 -7.75 6.55
CA ALA A 137 -4.00 -7.01 7.50
C ALA A 137 -3.23 -6.65 8.77
N GLY A 138 -2.45 -7.60 9.33
CA GLY A 138 -1.58 -7.36 10.48
C GLY A 138 -0.49 -6.34 10.20
N ALA A 139 0.15 -6.40 9.02
CA ALA A 139 1.17 -5.44 8.60
C ALA A 139 0.59 -4.02 8.46
N TYR A 140 -0.59 -3.87 7.86
CA TYR A 140 -1.30 -2.58 7.82
C TYR A 140 -1.68 -2.10 9.23
N GLY A 141 -2.19 -2.98 10.09
CA GLY A 141 -2.53 -2.65 11.47
C GLY A 141 -1.33 -2.15 12.27
N LEU A 142 -0.17 -2.82 12.14
CA LEU A 142 1.08 -2.38 12.74
C LEU A 142 1.52 -1.02 12.19
N ALA A 143 1.43 -0.81 10.88
CA ALA A 143 1.77 0.47 10.26
C ALA A 143 0.87 1.61 10.75
N VAL A 144 -0.43 1.36 10.94
CA VAL A 144 -1.36 2.33 11.55
C VAL A 144 -0.91 2.63 12.98
N ALA A 145 -0.66 1.60 13.80
CA ALA A 145 -0.22 1.78 15.17
C ALA A 145 1.02 2.67 15.24
N LEU A 146 2.06 2.34 14.46
CA LEU A 146 3.30 3.13 14.37
C LEU A 146 3.07 4.56 13.87
N ALA A 147 2.20 4.77 12.88
CA ALA A 147 1.86 6.10 12.39
C ALA A 147 1.09 6.95 13.41
N THR A 148 0.34 6.31 14.32
CA THR A 148 -0.44 6.96 15.38
C THR A 148 0.29 7.11 16.70
N LEU A 149 1.42 6.42 16.90
CA LEU A 149 2.23 6.60 18.10
C LEU A 149 2.61 8.09 18.24
N PRO A 150 2.48 8.67 19.44
CA PRO A 150 2.89 10.04 19.69
C PRO A 150 4.41 10.11 19.58
N SER A 151 4.91 10.37 18.37
CA SER A 151 6.32 10.71 18.20
C SER A 151 6.53 12.12 18.76
N HIS A 152 7.26 12.18 19.87
CA HIS A 152 7.58 13.37 20.67
C HIS A 152 8.46 14.41 19.90
N GLU A 153 8.56 14.30 18.57
CA GLU A 153 9.43 15.10 17.69
C GLU A 153 8.69 15.68 16.48
N ARG A 154 7.35 15.77 16.50
CA ARG A 154 6.57 16.34 15.37
C ARG A 154 6.62 17.87 15.26
N THR A 155 7.39 18.55 16.13
CA THR A 155 7.53 20.01 16.14
C THR A 155 8.98 20.41 16.39
N THR A 156 9.78 20.49 15.32
CA THR A 156 10.89 21.45 15.20
C THR A 156 11.15 21.70 13.73
#